data_AF-A0A7C1S944-F1
#
_entry.id   AF-A0A7C1S944-F1
#
_cell.length_a   1.000
_cell.length_b   1.000
_cell.length_c   1.000
_cell.angle_alpha   90.00
_cell.angle_beta   90.00
_cell.angle_gamma   90.00
#
_symmetry.space_group_name_H-M   'P 1'
#
loop_
_entity.id
_entity.type
_entity.pdbx_description
1 polymer ?
#
loop_
_entity_poly.entity_id
_entity_poly.type
_entity_poly.pdbx_seq_one_letter_code
_entity_poly.pdbx_strand_id
1 'polypeptide(L)'
;MDSRFVPYFVLPKGRSGGARLGDLGVVINLRTHKLSPAIFADTGPSDAIGEGSIRLADNLGVNSNPKNGGVSSGIAYLVFPGSGNGKPKSPEEIESEAMEWFKRLGGIGMCRDCLQLKLKQL
;
A
#
# COMPACT_ATOMS: atom_id res chain seq x y z
N MET A 1 -7.24 -7.45 -12.87
CA MET A 1 -6.81 -8.25 -11.70
C MET A 1 -8.02 -8.49 -10.83
N ASP A 2 -8.16 -9.68 -10.22
CA ASP A 2 -9.27 -9.95 -9.30
C ASP A 2 -8.92 -9.43 -7.89
N SER A 3 -9.75 -8.51 -7.38
CA SER A 3 -9.53 -7.82 -6.11
C SER A 3 -9.56 -8.73 -4.88
N ARG A 4 -10.13 -9.93 -5.00
CA ARG A 4 -10.20 -10.93 -3.92
C ARG A 4 -8.89 -11.71 -3.77
N PHE A 5 -8.02 -11.69 -4.78
CA PHE A 5 -6.79 -12.48 -4.78
C PHE A 5 -5.54 -11.63 -4.79
N VAL A 6 -5.53 -10.52 -5.54
CA VAL A 6 -4.34 -9.67 -5.67
C VAL A 6 -4.44 -8.47 -4.72
N PRO A 7 -3.48 -8.27 -3.80
CA PRO A 7 -3.41 -7.04 -3.01
C PRO A 7 -2.94 -5.90 -3.92
N TYR A 8 -3.79 -4.90 -4.13
CA TYR A 8 -3.43 -3.69 -4.86
C TYR A 8 -3.94 -2.45 -4.16
N PHE A 9 -3.28 -1.32 -4.44
CA PHE A 9 -3.71 0.01 -4.01
C PHE A 9 -3.78 0.96 -5.20
N VAL A 10 -4.51 2.05 -4.99
CA VAL A 10 -4.73 3.13 -5.94
C VAL A 10 -4.16 4.42 -5.33
N LEU A 11 -3.49 5.20 -6.16
CA LEU A 11 -2.96 6.51 -5.79
C LEU A 11 -3.73 7.60 -6.55
N PRO A 12 -4.00 8.75 -5.91
CA PRO A 12 -4.61 9.89 -6.58
C PRO A 12 -3.75 10.43 -7.73
N LYS A 13 -4.44 10.91 -8.78
CA LYS A 13 -3.80 11.61 -9.90
C LYS A 13 -2.96 12.80 -9.42
N GLY A 14 -1.74 12.91 -9.94
CA GLY A 14 -0.81 13.99 -9.62
C GLY A 14 -0.14 13.90 -8.24
N ARG A 15 -0.39 12.83 -7.48
CA ARG A 15 0.10 12.63 -6.11
C ARG A 15 0.71 11.24 -5.91
N SER A 16 1.37 10.69 -6.93
CA SER A 16 2.02 9.37 -6.85
C SER A 16 3.44 9.39 -6.26
N GLY A 17 4.03 10.58 -6.04
CA GLY A 17 5.40 10.69 -5.53
C GLY A 17 6.46 10.08 -6.45
N GLY A 18 6.19 10.04 -7.77
CA GLY A 18 7.06 9.41 -8.77
C GLY A 18 6.77 7.94 -9.05
N ALA A 19 5.84 7.32 -8.29
CA ALA A 19 5.39 5.96 -8.56
C ALA A 19 4.59 5.87 -9.87
N ARG A 20 4.69 4.70 -10.52
CA ARG A 20 4.06 4.35 -11.79
C ARG A 20 3.29 3.04 -11.65
N LEU A 21 2.29 2.83 -12.49
CA LEU A 21 1.52 1.58 -12.49
C LEU A 21 2.46 0.36 -12.55
N GLY A 22 2.21 -0.60 -11.67
CA GLY A 22 3.04 -1.78 -11.48
C GLY A 22 4.12 -1.63 -10.40
N ASP A 23 4.38 -0.43 -9.88
CA ASP A 23 5.25 -0.25 -8.72
C ASP A 23 4.66 -0.92 -7.48
N LEU A 24 5.55 -1.37 -6.61
CA LEU A 24 5.22 -2.09 -5.39
C LEU A 24 5.21 -1.16 -4.18
N GLY A 25 4.55 -1.62 -3.12
CA GLY A 25 4.59 -0.96 -1.83
C GLY A 25 4.20 -1.90 -0.69
N VAL A 26 4.40 -1.41 0.53
CA VAL A 26 3.86 -2.01 1.75
C VAL A 26 2.84 -1.05 2.34
N VAL A 27 1.63 -1.55 2.53
CA VAL A 27 0.55 -0.81 3.19
C VAL A 27 0.47 -1.28 4.64
N ILE A 28 0.35 -0.37 5.58
CA ILE A 28 0.40 -0.65 7.02
C ILE A 28 -0.83 -0.06 7.68
N ASN A 29 -1.54 -0.88 8.44
CA ASN A 29 -2.54 -0.40 9.38
C ASN A 29 -1.85 0.01 10.68
N LEU A 30 -1.79 1.32 10.94
CA LEU A 30 -1.11 1.90 12.09
C LEU A 30 -1.79 1.58 13.42
N ARG A 31 -3.06 1.15 13.40
CA ARG A 31 -3.82 0.80 14.61
C ARG A 31 -3.63 -0.66 15.01
N THR A 32 -3.57 -1.56 14.03
CA THR A 32 -3.45 -3.02 14.27
C THR A 32 -2.03 -3.54 14.06
N HIS A 33 -1.15 -2.71 13.51
CA HIS A 33 0.22 -3.06 13.07
C HIS A 33 0.28 -4.18 12.03
N LYS A 34 -0.85 -4.52 11.39
CA LYS A 34 -0.87 -5.41 10.24
C LYS A 34 -0.32 -4.70 9.01
N LEU A 35 0.38 -5.44 8.17
CA LEU A 35 0.92 -4.95 6.91
C LEU A 35 0.52 -5.86 5.75
N SER A 36 0.52 -5.31 4.54
CA SER A 36 0.33 -6.07 3.30
C SER A 36 1.21 -5.47 2.20
N PRO A 37 2.10 -6.27 1.61
CA PRO A 37 2.61 -6.03 0.27
C PRO A 37 1.46 -5.84 -0.71
N ALA A 38 1.62 -4.90 -1.63
CA ALA A 38 0.61 -4.61 -2.64
C ALA A 38 1.24 -3.94 -3.87
N ILE A 39 0.55 -4.04 -5.01
CA ILE A 39 0.93 -3.39 -6.27
C ILE A 39 0.09 -2.14 -6.52
N PHE A 40 0.69 -1.09 -7.07
CA PHE A 40 -0.01 0.10 -7.55
C PHE A 40 -0.70 -0.24 -8.88
N ALA A 41 -2.03 -0.39 -8.86
CA ALA A 41 -2.77 -0.95 -10.00
C ALA A 41 -3.60 0.06 -10.78
N ASP A 42 -3.93 1.22 -10.21
CA ASP A 42 -4.74 2.23 -10.90
C ASP A 42 -4.51 3.64 -10.32
N THR A 43 -4.82 4.68 -11.10
CA THR A 43 -4.81 6.08 -10.66
C THR A 43 -6.24 6.58 -10.44
N GLY A 44 -6.55 6.87 -9.18
CA GLY A 44 -7.86 7.34 -8.76
C GLY A 44 -8.03 8.86 -8.89
N PRO A 45 -9.23 9.39 -8.56
CA PRO A 45 -9.48 10.83 -8.53
C PRO A 45 -8.56 11.52 -7.51
N SER A 46 -8.27 12.81 -7.75
CA SER A 46 -7.22 13.54 -7.02
C SER A 46 -7.52 13.78 -5.53
N ASP A 47 -8.78 13.66 -5.13
CA ASP A 47 -9.31 13.90 -3.79
C ASP A 47 -9.47 12.62 -2.96
N ALA A 48 -9.29 11.43 -3.55
CA ALA A 48 -9.37 10.15 -2.84
C ALA A 48 -7.98 9.52 -2.66
N ILE A 49 -7.64 9.18 -1.42
CA ILE A 49 -6.53 8.28 -1.08
C ILE A 49 -7.14 7.10 -0.34
N GLY A 50 -6.68 5.90 -0.70
CA GLY A 50 -6.97 4.71 0.10
C GLY A 50 -7.90 3.69 -0.55
N GLU A 51 -8.23 3.87 -1.83
CA GLU A 51 -8.81 2.80 -2.64
C GLU A 51 -7.83 1.63 -2.75
N GLY A 52 -8.35 0.42 -2.62
CA GLY A 52 -7.57 -0.81 -2.59
C GLY A 52 -8.43 -2.04 -2.76
N SER A 53 -7.77 -3.18 -2.93
CA SER A 53 -8.45 -4.44 -3.19
C SER A 53 -9.08 -5.05 -1.93
N ILE A 54 -10.04 -5.97 -2.12
CA ILE A 54 -10.65 -6.75 -1.02
C ILE A 54 -9.56 -7.51 -0.26
N ARG A 55 -8.63 -8.15 -0.98
CA ARG A 55 -7.48 -8.85 -0.39
C ARG A 55 -6.63 -7.92 0.48
N LEU A 56 -6.36 -6.71 0.00
CA LEU A 56 -5.59 -5.72 0.76
C LEU A 56 -6.31 -5.36 2.07
N ALA A 57 -7.61 -5.08 2.01
CA ALA A 57 -8.40 -4.77 3.20
C ALA A 57 -8.40 -5.93 4.22
N ASP A 58 -8.60 -7.17 3.76
CA ASP A 58 -8.57 -8.37 4.60
C ASP A 58 -7.22 -8.53 5.32
N ASN A 59 -6.11 -8.39 4.58
CA ASN A 59 -4.75 -8.49 5.12
C ASN A 59 -4.50 -7.42 6.21
N LEU A 60 -5.03 -6.21 6.02
CA LEU A 60 -4.90 -5.10 6.98
C LEU A 60 -5.88 -5.21 8.16
N GLY A 61 -6.79 -6.19 8.16
CA GLY A 61 -7.86 -6.32 9.15
C GLY A 61 -8.89 -5.18 9.08
N VAL A 62 -9.10 -4.63 7.88
CA VAL A 62 -10.13 -3.64 7.58
C VAL A 62 -11.37 -4.37 7.06
N ASN A 63 -12.57 -3.90 7.38
CA ASN A 63 -13.80 -4.43 6.78
C ASN A 63 -13.71 -4.28 5.24
N SER A 64 -13.64 -5.38 4.52
CA SER A 64 -13.42 -5.42 3.07
C SER A 64 -14.71 -5.35 2.25
N ASN A 65 -15.87 -5.16 2.90
CA ASN A 65 -17.14 -5.05 2.22
C ASN A 65 -17.14 -3.83 1.25
N PRO A 66 -17.42 -4.01 -0.04
CA PRO A 66 -17.36 -2.92 -1.01
C PRO A 66 -18.44 -1.84 -0.83
N LYS A 67 -19.49 -2.12 -0.06
CA LYS A 67 -20.61 -1.19 0.18
C LYS A 67 -20.46 -0.38 1.46
N ASN A 68 -19.90 -0.98 2.51
CA ASN A 68 -19.86 -0.37 3.85
C ASN A 68 -18.55 -0.63 4.62
N GLY A 69 -17.53 -1.14 3.93
CA GLY A 69 -16.20 -1.37 4.47
C GLY A 69 -15.30 -0.13 4.41
N GLY A 70 -14.01 -0.36 4.63
CA GLY A 70 -12.99 0.69 4.67
C GLY A 70 -12.75 1.27 6.06
N VAL A 71 -11.83 2.24 6.11
CA VAL A 71 -11.48 3.04 7.28
C VAL A 71 -11.21 4.47 6.86
N SER A 72 -11.54 5.44 7.71
CA SER A 72 -11.33 6.87 7.42
C SER A 72 -9.89 7.34 7.61
N SER A 73 -9.09 6.60 8.39
CA SER A 73 -7.71 6.98 8.75
C SER A 73 -6.92 5.80 9.32
N GLY A 74 -5.62 6.00 9.51
CA GLY A 74 -4.73 5.02 10.15
C GLY A 74 -4.12 4.01 9.19
N ILE A 75 -4.17 4.27 7.88
CA ILE A 75 -3.45 3.48 6.87
C ILE A 75 -2.28 4.31 6.36
N ALA A 76 -1.09 3.72 6.36
CA ALA A 76 0.12 4.28 5.77
C ALA A 76 0.51 3.50 4.52
N TYR A 77 0.88 4.21 3.46
CA TYR A 77 1.37 3.63 2.20
C TYR A 77 2.86 3.94 2.08
N LEU A 78 3.68 2.90 2.10
CA LEU A 78 5.10 3.00 1.78
C LEU A 78 5.29 2.45 0.37
N VAL A 79 5.42 3.35 -0.60
CA VAL A 79 5.54 3.02 -2.02
C VAL A 79 7.00 3.03 -2.44
N PHE A 80 7.38 2.14 -3.35
CA PHE A 80 8.73 2.02 -3.90
C PHE A 80 8.74 2.41 -5.39
N PRO A 81 8.88 3.71 -5.73
CA PRO A 81 8.93 4.15 -7.12
C PRO A 81 10.03 3.46 -7.93
N GLY A 82 9.69 2.96 -9.12
CA GLY A 82 10.62 2.27 -10.02
C GLY A 82 10.93 0.82 -9.64
N SER A 83 10.21 0.25 -8.67
CA SER A 83 10.28 -1.18 -8.33
C SER A 83 9.53 -2.06 -9.34
N GLY A 84 8.55 -1.49 -10.05
CA GLY A 84 7.73 -2.17 -11.04
C GLY A 84 8.37 -2.22 -12.41
N ASN A 85 7.92 -3.20 -13.21
CA ASN A 85 8.31 -3.36 -14.61
C ASN A 85 7.13 -3.13 -15.58
N GLY A 86 6.02 -2.56 -15.09
CA GLY A 86 4.81 -2.29 -15.86
C GLY A 86 3.99 -3.54 -16.22
N LYS A 87 4.34 -4.73 -15.70
CA LYS A 87 3.60 -5.98 -15.93
C LYS A 87 2.75 -6.36 -14.71
N PRO A 88 1.62 -7.06 -14.92
CA PRO A 88 0.93 -7.74 -13.83
C PRO A 88 1.86 -8.71 -13.09
N LYS A 89 1.68 -8.83 -11.78
CA LYS A 89 2.42 -9.75 -10.90
C LYS A 89 1.46 -10.65 -10.14
N SER A 90 1.89 -11.86 -9.84
CA SER A 90 1.17 -12.78 -8.94
C SER A 90 1.21 -12.25 -7.49
N PRO A 91 0.30 -12.69 -6.62
CA PRO A 91 0.37 -12.37 -5.20
C PRO A 91 1.72 -12.74 -4.56
N GLU A 92 2.32 -13.86 -4.97
CA GLU A 92 3.61 -14.32 -4.47
C GLU A 92 4.78 -13.44 -4.94
N GLU A 93 4.76 -13.00 -6.20
CA GLU A 93 5.73 -12.04 -6.72
C GLU A 93 5.63 -10.69 -5.99
N ILE A 94 4.41 -10.20 -5.77
CA ILE A 94 4.15 -8.96 -5.03
C ILE A 94 4.69 -9.06 -3.59
N GLU A 95 4.38 -10.15 -2.89
CA GLU A 95 4.84 -10.41 -1.53
C GLU A 95 6.37 -10.42 -1.46
N SER A 96 7.01 -11.25 -2.29
CA SER A 96 8.45 -11.45 -2.28
C SER A 96 9.22 -10.15 -2.59
N GLU A 97 8.90 -9.51 -3.71
CA GLU A 97 9.66 -8.35 -4.20
C GLU A 97 9.43 -7.10 -3.34
N ALA A 98 8.18 -6.83 -2.92
CA ALA A 98 7.89 -5.68 -2.08
C ALA A 98 8.56 -5.83 -0.70
N MET A 99 8.58 -7.03 -0.14
CA MET A 99 9.25 -7.29 1.13
C MET A 99 10.78 -7.22 1.02
N GLU A 100 11.36 -7.53 -0.14
CA GLU A 100 12.77 -7.28 -0.39
C GLU A 100 13.09 -5.77 -0.37
N TRP A 101 12.31 -4.96 -1.07
CA TRP A 101 12.43 -3.50 -1.02
C TRP A 101 12.24 -2.95 0.40
N PHE A 102 11.23 -3.45 1.11
CA PHE A 102 10.96 -3.07 2.48
C PHE A 102 12.14 -3.36 3.41
N LYS A 103 12.77 -4.53 3.28
CA LYS A 103 13.97 -4.91 4.04
C LYS A 103 15.15 -4.02 3.72
N ARG A 104 15.38 -3.69 2.44
CA ARG A 104 16.46 -2.78 2.00
C ARG A 104 16.35 -1.39 2.63
N LEU A 105 15.13 -0.94 2.90
CA LEU A 105 14.86 0.31 3.61
C LEU A 105 14.95 0.20 5.14
N GLY A 106 15.31 -0.95 5.71
CA GLY A 106 15.38 -1.15 7.17
C GLY A 106 14.06 -1.63 7.82
N GLY A 107 13.07 -1.99 7.01
CA GLY A 107 11.82 -2.62 7.45
C GLY A 107 11.00 -1.78 8.43
N ILE A 108 10.31 -2.44 9.36
CA ILE A 108 9.39 -1.78 10.28
C ILE A 108 10.08 -0.82 11.27
N GLY A 109 11.38 -1.04 11.53
CA GLY A 109 12.21 -0.14 12.34
C GLY A 109 12.24 1.27 11.75
N MET A 110 12.52 1.38 10.45
CA MET A 110 12.50 2.67 9.76
C MET A 110 11.10 3.28 9.71
N CYS A 111 10.05 2.46 9.54
CA CYS A 111 8.67 2.99 9.56
C CYS A 111 8.34 3.67 10.88
N ARG A 112 8.74 3.09 12.02
CA ARG A 112 8.51 3.71 13.33
C ARG A 112 9.19 5.07 13.43
N ASP A 113 10.44 5.17 12.98
CA ASP A 113 11.20 6.41 13.01
C ASP A 113 10.60 7.47 12.07
N CYS A 114 10.28 7.11 10.83
CA CYS A 114 9.65 8.01 9.86
C CYS A 114 8.24 8.47 10.29
N LEU A 115 7.44 7.59 10.89
CA LEU A 115 6.10 7.93 11.39
C LEU A 115 6.16 8.73 12.69
N GLN A 116 7.14 8.49 13.58
CA GLN A 116 7.37 9.31 14.76
C GLN A 116 7.93 10.70 14.41
N LEU A 117 8.78 10.81 13.38
CA LEU A 117 9.35 12.09 12.94
C LEU A 117 8.26 13.06 12.45
N LYS A 118 7.21 12.58 11.77
CA LYS A 118 6.08 13.43 11.37
C LYS A 118 5.17 13.85 12.52
N LEU A 119 5.06 13.06 13.59
CA LEU A 119 4.25 13.41 14.77
C LEU A 119 4.94 14.38 15.72
N LYS A 120 6.28 14.54 15.65
CA LYS A 120 7.03 15.54 16.43
C LYS A 120 7.19 16.89 15.74
N GLN A 121 6.68 17.04 14.51
CA GLN A 121 6.75 18.28 13.71
C GLN A 121 5.39 18.99 13.57
N LEU A 122 4.40 18.60 14.37
CA LEU A 122 3.11 19.28 14.58
C LEU A 122 2.97 19.58 16.07
#